data_AF-C1E2B3-F1
#
_entry.id   AF-C1E2B3-F1
#
_cell.length_a   1.000
_cell.length_b   1.000
_cell.length_c   1.000
_cell.angle_alpha   90.00
_cell.angle_beta   90.00
_cell.angle_gamma   90.00
#
_symmetry.space_group_name_H-M   'P 1'
#
loop_
_entity.id
_entity.type
_entity.pdbx_description
1 polymer ?
#
loop_
_entity_poly.entity_id
_entity_poly.type
_entity_poly.pdbx_seq_one_letter_code
_entity_poly.pdbx_strand_id
1 'polypeptide(L)'
;VTTANRDALVETFREIAELMIWGDQNEPSFFDAFVEMRTLTHFSRFINQQARHRSHLTLQLLQTLSIMVQNIQLETSLFYLFSNNHVNELIECDFDFDDEEVMAYYISLLKTISLKLNPATVQFFFDYGDGVQGGNKKCSEAPDAKLASFPLFTRAVGFVEHPESMVRAAARTVVLNVF
;
A
#
# COMPACT_ATOMS: atom_id res chain seq x y z
N VAL A 1 -7.38 -10.05 21.04
CA VAL A 1 -7.82 -11.00 19.99
C VAL A 1 -7.39 -12.40 20.45
N THR A 2 -8.32 -13.34 20.61
CA THR A 2 -7.98 -14.75 20.89
C THR A 2 -7.33 -15.37 19.65
N THR A 3 -6.50 -16.41 19.80
CA THR A 3 -5.82 -17.07 18.68
C THR A 3 -6.78 -17.56 17.60
N ALA A 4 -7.90 -18.17 17.98
CA ALA A 4 -8.93 -18.59 17.02
C ALA A 4 -9.55 -17.41 16.23
N ASN A 5 -9.75 -16.25 16.88
CA ASN A 5 -10.27 -15.06 16.21
C ASN A 5 -9.24 -14.44 15.27
N ARG A 6 -7.94 -14.62 15.57
CA ARG A 6 -6.85 -14.15 14.72
C ARG A 6 -6.84 -14.90 13.39
N ASP A 7 -6.93 -16.22 13.44
CA ASP A 7 -6.88 -17.06 12.25
C ASP A 7 -8.13 -16.84 11.38
N ALA A 8 -9.30 -16.71 12.01
CA ALA A 8 -10.53 -16.35 11.31
C ALA A 8 -10.43 -14.98 10.59
N LEU A 9 -9.81 -13.98 11.22
CA LEU A 9 -9.59 -12.67 10.60
C LEU A 9 -8.63 -12.75 9.40
N VAL A 10 -7.57 -13.54 9.51
CA VAL A 10 -6.62 -13.78 8.41
C VAL A 10 -7.35 -14.38 7.21
N GLU A 11 -8.12 -15.45 7.43
CA GLU A 11 -8.87 -16.09 6.34
C GLU A 11 -9.90 -15.13 5.74
N THR A 12 -10.58 -14.33 6.57
CA THR A 12 -11.51 -13.32 6.06
C THR A 12 -10.80 -12.31 5.16
N PHE A 13 -9.61 -11.83 5.52
CA PHE A 13 -8.83 -10.94 4.66
C PHE A 13 -8.42 -11.60 3.34
N ARG A 14 -8.05 -12.89 3.39
CA ARG A 14 -7.67 -13.68 2.22
C ARG A 14 -8.86 -13.86 1.28
N GLU A 15 -10.02 -14.25 1.80
CA GLU A 15 -11.26 -14.42 1.03
C GLU A 15 -11.70 -13.11 0.36
N ILE A 16 -11.62 -11.98 1.08
CA ILE A 16 -11.94 -10.66 0.52
C ILE A 16 -11.00 -10.33 -0.65
N ALA A 17 -9.69 -10.55 -0.49
CA ALA A 17 -8.73 -10.27 -1.54
C ALA A 17 -8.92 -11.19 -2.75
N GLU A 18 -9.18 -12.48 -2.54
CA GLU A 18 -9.48 -13.45 -3.61
C GLU A 18 -10.74 -13.05 -4.38
N LEU A 19 -11.81 -12.69 -3.68
CA LEU A 19 -13.05 -12.27 -4.31
C LEU A 19 -12.87 -10.96 -5.08
N MET A 20 -12.03 -10.04 -4.59
CA MET A 20 -11.74 -8.80 -5.31
C MET A 20 -10.89 -9.04 -6.56
N ILE A 21 -9.90 -9.94 -6.50
CA ILE A 21 -9.11 -10.35 -7.68
C ILE A 21 -10.02 -11.04 -8.70
N TRP A 22 -10.89 -11.94 -8.24
CA TRP A 22 -11.81 -12.65 -9.11
C TRP A 22 -12.84 -11.70 -9.75
N GLY A 23 -13.40 -10.78 -8.97
CA GLY A 23 -14.33 -9.75 -9.44
C GLY A 23 -13.70 -8.83 -10.49
N ASP A 24 -12.45 -8.40 -10.27
CA ASP A 24 -11.70 -7.62 -11.26
C ASP A 24 -11.56 -8.35 -12.61
N GLN A 25 -11.34 -9.66 -12.60
CA GLN A 25 -11.06 -10.42 -13.83
C GLN A 25 -12.31 -10.97 -14.53
N ASN A 26 -13.37 -11.27 -13.78
CA ASN A 26 -14.52 -12.02 -14.28
C ASN A 26 -15.81 -11.20 -14.29
N GLU A 27 -16.02 -10.33 -13.30
CA GLU A 27 -17.33 -9.74 -13.05
C GLU A 27 -17.19 -8.38 -12.31
N PRO A 28 -17.06 -7.27 -13.06
CA PRO A 28 -16.72 -5.96 -12.49
C PRO A 28 -17.70 -5.42 -11.44
N SER A 29 -18.96 -5.89 -11.39
CA SER A 29 -19.91 -5.38 -10.40
C SER A 29 -19.57 -5.81 -8.97
N PHE A 30 -18.83 -6.91 -8.79
CA PHE A 30 -18.25 -7.23 -7.49
C PHE A 30 -17.22 -6.19 -7.07
N PHE A 31 -16.38 -5.72 -7.99
CA PHE A 31 -15.41 -4.65 -7.71
C PHE A 31 -16.12 -3.36 -7.27
N ASP A 32 -17.22 -3.01 -7.93
CA ASP A 32 -18.04 -1.85 -7.55
C ASP A 32 -18.61 -1.99 -6.12
N ALA A 33 -19.06 -3.19 -5.73
CA ALA A 33 -19.50 -3.44 -4.36
C ALA A 33 -18.35 -3.24 -3.33
N PHE A 34 -17.12 -3.67 -3.66
CA PHE A 34 -15.96 -3.44 -2.79
C PHE A 34 -15.59 -1.96 -2.65
N VAL A 35 -15.72 -1.22 -3.75
CA VAL A 35 -15.57 0.23 -3.79
C VAL A 35 -16.55 0.88 -2.82
N GLU A 36 -17.84 0.54 -2.94
CA GLU A 36 -18.91 1.06 -2.07
C GLU A 36 -18.69 0.72 -0.60
N MET A 37 -18.21 -0.50 -0.30
CA MET A 37 -17.94 -0.97 1.05
C MET A 37 -16.67 -0.37 1.69
N ARG A 38 -15.87 0.41 0.95
CA ARG A 38 -14.62 1.03 1.45
C ARG A 38 -13.63 0.01 2.04
N THR A 39 -13.57 -1.18 1.46
CA THR A 39 -12.76 -2.31 1.95
C THR A 39 -11.28 -1.96 2.14
N LEU A 40 -10.68 -1.21 1.20
CA LEU A 40 -9.30 -0.74 1.31
C LEU A 40 -9.06 0.19 2.50
N THR A 41 -10.03 1.05 2.83
CA THR A 41 -9.95 1.93 4.01
C THR A 41 -9.92 1.10 5.29
N HIS A 42 -10.68 0.00 5.34
CA HIS A 42 -10.65 -0.90 6.49
C HIS A 42 -9.29 -1.59 6.61
N PHE A 43 -8.70 -2.03 5.51
CA PHE A 43 -7.36 -2.64 5.50
C PHE A 43 -6.28 -1.64 5.92
N SER A 44 -6.27 -0.42 5.35
CA SER A 44 -5.26 0.60 5.67
C SER A 44 -5.36 1.05 7.13
N ARG A 45 -6.57 1.21 7.66
CA ARG A 45 -6.79 1.54 9.08
C ARG A 45 -6.34 0.42 10.00
N PHE A 46 -6.64 -0.83 9.65
CA PHE A 46 -6.22 -1.97 10.46
C PHE A 46 -4.69 -2.07 10.53
N ILE A 47 -4.01 -1.92 9.39
CA ILE A 47 -2.54 -1.87 9.35
C ILE A 47 -2.02 -0.72 10.19
N ASN A 48 -2.51 0.51 10.01
CA ASN A 48 -2.01 1.66 10.76
C ASN A 48 -2.19 1.52 12.27
N GLN A 49 -3.28 0.90 12.73
CA GLN A 49 -3.51 0.63 14.15
C GLN A 49 -2.58 -0.45 14.71
N GLN A 50 -2.24 -1.45 13.89
CA GLN A 50 -1.41 -2.58 14.30
C GLN A 50 0.05 -2.46 13.88
N ALA A 51 0.46 -1.41 13.15
CA ALA A 51 1.80 -1.27 12.57
C ALA A 51 2.90 -1.23 13.64
N ARG A 52 2.59 -0.69 14.83
CA ARG A 52 3.50 -0.61 15.97
C ARG A 52 3.52 -1.88 16.83
N HIS A 53 2.58 -2.79 16.60
CA HIS A 53 2.52 -4.06 17.31
C HIS A 53 2.99 -5.14 16.33
N ARG A 54 4.10 -5.83 16.63
CA ARG A 54 4.65 -6.95 15.85
C ARG A 54 3.65 -8.10 15.77
N SER A 55 2.63 -7.92 14.94
CA SER A 55 1.50 -8.79 14.84
C SER A 55 1.61 -9.51 13.51
N HIS A 56 1.64 -10.84 13.56
CA HIS A 56 1.48 -11.68 12.38
C HIS A 56 0.15 -11.40 11.62
N LEU A 57 -0.79 -10.64 12.19
CA LEU A 57 -1.91 -10.10 11.41
C LEU A 57 -1.45 -9.00 10.44
N THR A 58 -0.58 -8.10 10.88
CA THR A 58 0.01 -7.03 10.05
C THR A 58 0.81 -7.64 8.90
N LEU A 59 1.66 -8.63 9.19
CA LEU A 59 2.44 -9.35 8.18
C LEU A 59 1.54 -9.99 7.12
N GLN A 60 0.54 -10.73 7.57
CA GLN A 60 -0.39 -11.41 6.67
C GLN A 60 -1.20 -10.42 5.82
N LEU A 61 -1.64 -9.31 6.40
CA LEU A 61 -2.38 -8.30 5.66
C LEU A 61 -1.51 -7.56 4.64
N LEU A 62 -0.24 -7.27 4.96
CA LEU A 62 0.73 -6.74 4.01
C LEU A 62 0.94 -7.69 2.82
N GLN A 63 1.08 -8.99 3.11
CA GLN A 63 1.20 -10.00 2.07
C GLN A 63 -0.06 -10.08 1.20
N THR A 64 -1.24 -10.13 1.83
CA THR A 64 -2.52 -10.18 1.13
C THR A 64 -2.71 -8.96 0.24
N LEU A 65 -2.40 -7.76 0.72
CA LEU A 65 -2.44 -6.52 -0.06
C LEU A 65 -1.46 -6.54 -1.24
N SER A 66 -0.26 -7.09 -1.05
CA SER A 66 0.72 -7.23 -2.14
C SER A 66 0.18 -8.15 -3.23
N ILE A 67 -0.32 -9.33 -2.88
CA ILE A 67 -0.93 -10.27 -3.84
C ILE A 67 -2.12 -9.63 -4.57
N MET A 68 -2.96 -8.92 -3.83
CA MET A 68 -4.11 -8.22 -4.34
C MET A 68 -3.74 -7.17 -5.40
N VAL A 69 -2.82 -6.25 -5.07
CA VAL A 69 -2.35 -5.21 -6.01
C VAL A 69 -1.65 -5.84 -7.22
N GLN A 70 -0.90 -6.93 -7.03
CA GLN A 70 -0.22 -7.62 -8.10
C GLN A 70 -1.19 -8.21 -9.15
N ASN A 71 -2.32 -8.76 -8.70
CA ASN A 71 -3.23 -9.53 -9.55
C ASN A 71 -4.37 -8.71 -10.16
N ILE A 72 -4.58 -7.46 -9.74
CA ILE A 72 -5.53 -6.56 -10.39
C ILE A 72 -4.99 -6.16 -11.77
N GLN A 73 -5.85 -6.27 -12.79
CA GLN A 73 -5.52 -6.09 -14.19
C GLN A 73 -6.29 -4.93 -14.82
N LEU A 74 -7.55 -4.69 -14.44
CA LEU A 74 -8.33 -3.61 -15.04
C LEU A 74 -7.76 -2.24 -14.66
N GLU A 75 -7.59 -1.38 -15.67
CA GLU A 75 -7.09 -0.01 -15.46
C GLU A 75 -8.02 0.81 -14.57
N THR A 76 -9.33 0.64 -14.70
CA THR A 76 -10.34 1.29 -13.85
C THR A 76 -10.18 0.90 -12.38
N SER A 77 -9.94 -0.38 -12.12
CA SER A 77 -9.71 -0.90 -10.78
C SER A 77 -8.40 -0.37 -10.20
N LEU A 78 -7.31 -0.40 -10.97
CA LEU A 78 -6.01 0.17 -10.56
C LEU A 78 -6.13 1.68 -10.25
N PHE A 79 -6.85 2.42 -11.09
CA PHE A 79 -7.11 3.84 -10.89
C PHE A 79 -7.86 4.07 -9.58
N TYR A 80 -8.86 3.26 -9.27
CA TYR A 80 -9.58 3.33 -8.00
C TYR A 80 -8.67 3.02 -6.79
N LEU A 81 -7.84 1.97 -6.87
CA LEU A 81 -6.93 1.61 -5.76
C LEU A 81 -6.01 2.78 -5.40
N PHE A 82 -5.44 3.44 -6.41
CA PHE A 82 -4.41 4.46 -6.21
C PHE A 82 -5.00 5.86 -5.95
N SER A 83 -6.16 6.19 -6.51
CA SER A 83 -6.77 7.53 -6.36
C SER A 83 -7.25 7.86 -4.94
N ASN A 84 -7.56 6.86 -4.11
CA ASN A 84 -8.15 7.09 -2.78
C ASN A 84 -7.13 7.34 -1.65
N ASN A 85 -5.85 7.56 -1.98
CA ASN A 85 -4.76 7.85 -1.04
C ASN A 85 -4.48 6.74 0.01
N HIS A 86 -5.27 5.67 0.08
CA HIS A 86 -5.06 4.57 1.01
C HIS A 86 -3.74 3.84 0.78
N VAL A 87 -3.30 3.75 -0.48
CA VAL A 87 -1.99 3.16 -0.80
C VAL A 87 -0.85 4.08 -0.32
N ASN A 88 -1.00 5.40 -0.42
CA ASN A 88 -0.02 6.33 0.15
C ASN A 88 0.01 6.26 1.68
N GLU A 89 -1.14 6.11 2.35
CA GLU A 89 -1.19 5.87 3.80
C GLU A 89 -0.43 4.59 4.20
N LEU A 90 -0.47 3.54 3.37
CA LEU A 90 0.29 2.31 3.60
C LEU A 90 1.78 2.50 3.37
N ILE A 91 2.17 3.27 2.35
CA ILE A 91 3.57 3.59 2.04
C ILE A 91 4.18 4.45 3.16
N GLU A 92 3.45 5.44 3.65
CA GLU A 92 3.87 6.35 4.72
C GLU A 92 3.77 5.74 6.11
N CYS A 93 3.25 4.53 6.25
CA CYS A 93 3.07 3.89 7.55
C CYS A 93 4.42 3.63 8.23
N ASP A 94 4.50 3.95 9.53
CA ASP A 94 5.71 3.79 10.33
C ASP A 94 5.77 2.36 10.90
N PHE A 95 6.24 1.43 10.07
CA PHE A 95 6.52 0.05 10.46
C PHE A 95 7.79 -0.05 11.31
N ASP A 96 7.82 -1.07 12.17
CA ASP A 96 9.02 -1.48 12.89
C ASP A 96 9.96 -2.27 11.97
N PHE A 97 10.94 -1.59 11.37
CA PHE A 97 11.92 -2.21 10.46
C PHE A 97 13.05 -2.95 11.17
N ASP A 98 13.09 -2.96 12.52
CA ASP A 98 13.97 -3.88 13.26
C ASP A 98 13.52 -5.34 13.08
N ASP A 99 12.28 -5.56 12.66
CA ASP A 99 11.77 -6.86 12.25
C ASP A 99 12.02 -7.08 10.76
N GLU A 100 12.99 -7.94 10.45
CA GLU A 100 13.38 -8.27 9.07
C GLU A 100 12.22 -8.81 8.23
N GLU A 101 11.26 -9.51 8.85
CA GLU A 101 10.09 -10.07 8.16
C GLU A 101 9.12 -8.96 7.74
N VAL A 102 8.82 -8.02 8.65
CA VAL A 102 7.98 -6.84 8.34
C VAL A 102 8.59 -6.04 7.19
N MET A 103 9.90 -5.80 7.25
CA MET A 103 10.63 -5.07 6.22
C MET A 103 10.57 -5.79 4.85
N ALA A 104 10.74 -7.12 4.82
CA ALA A 104 10.67 -7.91 3.60
C ALA A 104 9.28 -7.84 2.93
N TYR A 105 8.20 -7.94 3.71
CA TYR A 105 6.84 -7.80 3.17
C TYR A 105 6.54 -6.37 2.74
N TYR A 106 7.01 -5.36 3.48
CA TYR A 106 6.85 -3.95 3.13
C TYR A 106 7.56 -3.62 1.80
N ILE A 107 8.84 -3.98 1.63
CA ILE A 107 9.56 -3.69 0.38
C ILE A 107 8.99 -4.46 -0.81
N SER A 108 8.47 -5.66 -0.58
CA SER A 108 7.74 -6.44 -1.58
C SER A 108 6.47 -5.71 -2.03
N LEU A 109 5.69 -5.17 -1.09
CA LEU A 109 4.52 -4.34 -1.41
C LEU A 109 4.90 -3.10 -2.22
N LEU A 110 5.96 -2.37 -1.83
CA LEU A 110 6.44 -1.20 -2.58
C LEU A 110 6.83 -1.57 -4.02
N LYS A 111 7.54 -2.69 -4.20
CA LYS A 111 7.90 -3.22 -5.52
C LYS A 111 6.67 -3.58 -6.34
N THR A 112 5.68 -4.23 -5.75
CA THR A 112 4.44 -4.56 -6.45
C THR A 112 3.70 -3.30 -6.91
N ILE A 113 3.62 -2.28 -6.06
CA ILE A 113 3.01 -0.99 -6.41
C ILE A 113 3.80 -0.34 -7.55
N SER A 114 5.14 -0.31 -7.48
CA SER A 114 5.96 0.32 -8.52
C SER A 114 5.79 -0.33 -9.89
N LEU A 115 5.57 -1.65 -9.94
CA LEU A 115 5.32 -2.40 -11.18
C LEU A 115 3.93 -2.12 -11.79
N LYS A 116 3.01 -1.56 -11.01
CA LYS A 116 1.65 -1.19 -11.45
C LYS A 116 1.51 0.30 -11.77
N LEU A 117 2.57 1.08 -11.59
CA LEU A 117 2.56 2.49 -11.96
C LEU A 117 2.42 2.63 -13.47
N ASN A 118 1.58 3.57 -13.89
CA ASN A 118 1.46 4.00 -15.27
C ASN A 118 1.44 5.55 -15.30
N PRO A 119 1.64 6.17 -16.47
CA PRO A 119 1.63 7.64 -16.58
C PRO A 119 0.33 8.30 -16.08
N ALA A 120 -0.79 7.58 -16.07
CA ALA A 120 -2.08 8.08 -15.60
C ALA A 120 -2.26 7.96 -14.07
N THR A 121 -1.54 7.05 -13.41
CA THR A 121 -1.67 6.76 -11.97
C THR A 121 -0.51 7.30 -11.15
N VAL A 122 0.65 7.56 -11.76
CA VAL A 122 1.84 8.08 -11.08
C VAL A 122 1.54 9.40 -10.35
N GLN A 123 0.64 10.22 -10.91
CA GLN A 123 0.19 11.48 -10.31
C GLN A 123 -0.46 11.32 -8.93
N PHE A 124 -1.01 10.14 -8.61
CA PHE A 124 -1.62 9.87 -7.30
C PHE A 124 -0.59 9.65 -6.19
N PHE A 125 0.67 9.38 -6.55
CA PHE A 125 1.75 9.12 -5.60
C PHE A 125 2.64 10.35 -5.34
N PHE A 126 2.39 11.47 -6.01
CA PHE A 126 2.99 12.74 -5.61
C PHE A 126 2.18 13.32 -4.46
N ASP A 127 2.83 13.95 -3.46
CA ASP A 127 2.27 14.90 -2.50
C ASP A 127 2.68 16.29 -2.98
N TYR A 128 1.78 16.98 -3.68
CA TYR A 128 2.02 18.37 -4.06
C TYR A 128 1.84 19.21 -2.80
N GLY A 129 2.93 19.78 -2.28
CA GLY A 129 2.94 20.58 -1.06
C GLY A 129 2.12 21.88 -1.09
N ASP A 130 1.27 22.06 -2.10
CA ASP A 130 0.33 23.16 -2.23
C ASP A 130 -1.10 22.61 -2.18
N GLY A 131 -1.65 22.48 -0.98
CA GLY A 131 -3.08 22.56 -0.62
C GLY A 131 -4.14 21.75 -1.38
N VAL A 132 -3.79 20.99 -2.42
CA VAL A 132 -4.72 20.35 -3.35
C VAL A 132 -4.29 18.91 -3.53
N GLN A 133 -4.58 18.12 -2.50
CA GLN A 133 -4.75 16.68 -2.66
C GLN A 133 -6.00 16.21 -1.92
N GLY A 134 -6.79 15.42 -2.62
CA GLY A 134 -8.09 14.88 -2.20
C GLY A 134 -7.99 13.90 -1.03
N GLY A 135 -7.63 14.41 0.14
CA GLY A 135 -7.59 13.68 1.39
C GLY A 135 -7.21 14.63 2.51
N ASN A 136 -8.21 15.11 3.26
CA ASN A 136 -8.12 15.95 4.45
C ASN A 136 -6.89 15.67 5.34
N LYS A 137 -5.74 16.29 5.06
CA LYS A 137 -4.71 16.60 6.06
C LYS A 137 -4.78 18.10 6.29
N LYS A 138 -5.27 18.48 7.48
CA LYS A 138 -5.41 19.88 7.91
C LYS A 138 -4.08 20.61 7.74
N CYS A 139 -4.15 21.82 7.18
CA CYS A 139 -3.08 22.80 7.19
C CYS A 139 -2.63 23.03 8.63
N SER A 140 -1.42 22.60 8.97
CA SER A 140 -0.65 23.22 10.05
C SER A 140 0.26 24.24 9.40
N GLU A 141 0.00 25.50 9.70
CA GLU A 141 0.70 26.69 9.23
C GLU A 141 2.21 26.59 9.49
N ALA A 142 3.00 26.37 8.45
CA ALA A 142 4.45 26.58 8.45
C ALA A 142 4.88 27.12 7.07
N PRO A 143 5.77 28.12 6.99
CA PRO A 143 6.03 28.89 5.77
C PRO A 143 7.10 28.26 4.86
N ASP A 144 7.46 26.99 5.07
CA ASP A 144 8.40 26.29 4.21
C ASP A 144 7.61 25.55 3.14
N ALA A 145 7.72 25.99 1.88
CA ALA A 145 7.14 25.33 0.72
C ALA A 145 7.48 23.84 0.77
N LYS A 146 6.51 23.01 1.17
CA LYS A 146 6.68 21.58 1.35
C LYS A 146 7.05 21.04 -0.04
N LEU A 147 8.33 20.69 -0.22
CA LEU A 147 8.84 20.23 -1.51
C LEU A 147 7.95 19.08 -1.98
N ALA A 148 7.54 19.09 -3.25
CA ALA A 148 6.72 18.02 -3.79
C ALA A 148 7.39 16.68 -3.48
N SER A 149 6.72 15.85 -2.69
CA SER A 149 7.31 14.61 -2.17
C SER A 149 6.70 13.43 -2.90
N PHE A 150 7.51 12.44 -3.24
CA PHE A 150 7.01 11.19 -3.81
C PHE A 150 7.29 10.09 -2.77
N PRO A 151 6.32 9.75 -1.90
CA PRO A 151 6.56 8.89 -0.75
C PRO A 151 7.14 7.53 -1.12
N LEU A 152 6.67 6.94 -2.23
CA LEU A 152 7.14 5.64 -2.72
C LEU A 152 8.64 5.64 -3.04
N PHE A 153 9.14 6.69 -3.68
CA PHE A 153 10.56 6.87 -4.01
C PHE A 153 11.36 7.18 -2.76
N THR A 154 10.89 8.12 -1.95
CA THR A 154 11.58 8.56 -0.73
C THR A 154 11.80 7.39 0.22
N ARG A 155 10.76 6.56 0.41
CA ARG A 155 10.85 5.34 1.24
C ARG A 155 11.78 4.31 0.60
N ALA A 156 11.67 4.04 -0.71
CA ALA A 156 12.51 3.05 -1.38
C ALA A 156 14.01 3.41 -1.38
N VAL A 157 14.36 4.69 -1.57
CA VAL A 157 15.75 5.16 -1.54
C VAL A 157 16.42 4.84 -0.19
N GLY A 158 15.68 4.92 0.91
CA GLY A 158 16.17 4.54 2.24
C GLY A 158 16.66 3.09 2.36
N PHE A 159 16.21 2.20 1.48
CA PHE A 159 16.57 0.77 1.49
C PHE A 159 17.60 0.36 0.42
N VAL A 160 18.10 1.29 -0.40
CA VAL A 160 19.01 0.99 -1.53
C VAL A 160 20.40 0.51 -1.07
N GLU A 161 20.81 0.84 0.15
CA GLU A 161 22.08 0.42 0.76
C GLU A 161 21.90 -0.64 1.86
N HIS A 162 20.73 -1.27 1.94
CA HIS A 162 20.42 -2.25 2.99
C HIS A 162 21.38 -3.47 2.94
N PRO A 163 21.83 -4.03 4.08
CA PRO A 163 22.73 -5.20 4.12
C PRO A 163 22.14 -6.44 3.45
N GLU A 164 20.83 -6.65 3.59
CA GLU A 164 20.12 -7.79 3.00
C GLU A 164 19.92 -7.61 1.48
N SER A 165 20.30 -8.64 0.71
CA SER A 165 20.41 -8.55 -0.74
C SER A 165 19.08 -8.45 -1.47
N MET A 166 18.02 -9.10 -0.96
CA MET A 166 16.70 -9.11 -1.60
C MET A 166 15.99 -7.76 -1.41
N VAL A 167 16.05 -7.18 -0.21
CA VAL A 167 15.58 -5.83 0.10
C VAL A 167 16.27 -4.82 -0.79
N ARG A 168 17.60 -4.92 -0.95
CA ARG A 168 18.36 -4.04 -1.84
C ARG A 168 17.93 -4.15 -3.29
N ALA A 169 17.74 -5.36 -3.79
CA ALA A 169 17.30 -5.60 -5.16
C ALA A 169 15.89 -5.04 -5.39
N ALA A 170 14.97 -5.28 -4.46
CA ALA A 170 13.60 -4.77 -4.53
C ALA A 170 13.55 -3.24 -4.48
N ALA A 171 14.29 -2.61 -3.56
CA ALA A 171 14.41 -1.16 -3.46
C ALA A 171 14.93 -0.52 -4.76
N ARG A 172 15.97 -1.12 -5.36
CA ARG A 172 16.50 -0.66 -6.65
C ARG A 172 15.49 -0.81 -7.79
N THR A 173 14.72 -1.91 -7.82
CA THR A 173 13.62 -2.05 -8.79
C THR A 173 12.57 -0.96 -8.62
N VAL A 174 12.20 -0.61 -7.38
CA VAL A 174 11.26 0.49 -7.12
C VAL A 174 11.81 1.81 -7.65
N VAL A 175 13.06 2.14 -7.31
CA VAL A 175 13.72 3.37 -7.76
C VAL A 175 13.79 3.44 -9.29
N LEU A 176 14.14 2.34 -9.96
CA LEU A 176 14.24 2.28 -11.42
C LEU A 176 12.90 2.38 -12.14
N ASN A 177 11.81 1.88 -11.55
CA ASN A 177 10.48 1.99 -12.15
C ASN A 177 9.87 3.39 -12.03
N VAL A 178 10.35 4.18 -11.06
CA VAL A 178 9.86 5.54 -10.81
C VAL A 178 10.64 6.59 -11.60
N PHE A 179 11.91 6.32 -11.91
CA PHE A 179 12.81 7.23 -12.64
C PHE A 179 12.59 7.19 -14.16
#